data_AF-A0A3M0K5C0-F1
#
_entry.id   AF-A0A3M0K5C0-F1
#
_cell.length_a   1.000
_cell.length_b   1.000
_cell.length_c   1.000
_cell.angle_alpha   90.00
_cell.angle_beta   90.00
_cell.angle_gamma   90.00
#
_symmetry.space_group_name_H-M   'P 1'
#
loop_
_entity.id
_entity.type
_entity.pdbx_description
1 polymer ?
#
loop_
_entity_poly.entity_id
_entity_poly.type
_entity_poly.pdbx_seq_one_letter_code
_entity_poly.pdbx_strand_id
1 'polypeptide(L)'
;MLRQQFLATRSAAVKIQLAYRQYRARRLLREISEQKQKKRLLYFKAAAYHHISAIKIQRAYRNHLTLKLAQTQISSVLIIQALWRGYSWRKMTDTAKTRALRRSLEKANEKSREENKLGNRTAIAIDHLLKYKHLSYILAALKHLEVATRLSPLCCENMAQSRAIFSIFVLIRSCNRSVPCMDVIRYSVQVLLNVSKYERTTRAVYEAENSIDTLLDLLQMYRGKAGDKVSEKGGSIFTKTCCLLAILSKDSKRALEIRGMPRTVSCIQSLYKLTVRKHKMDAERTLVKQKTNTALGGSSSVPLTPLRIKTVSRIKPDWVLRKDNMQEVVDPLQALVMVMDTLDIACY
;
A
#
# COMPACT_ATOMS: atom_id res chain seq x y z
N MET A 1 40.77 75.29 -87.48
CA MET A 1 41.38 75.04 -86.15
C MET A 1 40.44 74.40 -85.14
N LEU A 2 39.23 74.95 -84.87
CA LEU A 2 38.30 74.45 -83.85
C LEU A 2 37.90 72.95 -83.98
N ARG A 3 37.71 72.43 -85.20
CA ARG A 3 37.34 71.02 -85.44
C ARG A 3 38.44 70.02 -85.06
N GLN A 4 39.71 70.33 -85.31
CA GLN A 4 40.83 69.46 -84.96
C GLN A 4 41.07 69.41 -83.45
N GLN A 5 40.96 70.56 -82.77
CA GLN A 5 41.02 70.62 -81.31
C GLN A 5 39.87 69.84 -80.66
N PHE A 6 38.63 69.99 -81.16
CA PHE A 6 37.49 69.21 -80.67
C PHE A 6 37.67 67.70 -80.85
N LEU A 7 38.18 67.26 -82.01
CA LEU A 7 38.45 65.83 -82.27
C LEU A 7 39.56 65.28 -81.36
N ALA A 8 40.61 66.06 -81.09
CA ALA A 8 41.67 65.69 -80.16
C ALA A 8 41.14 65.56 -78.72
N THR A 9 40.36 66.53 -78.24
CA THR A 9 39.72 66.51 -76.91
C THR A 9 38.73 65.34 -76.78
N ARG A 10 37.93 65.07 -77.82
CA ARG A 10 37.03 63.91 -77.86
C ARG A 10 37.80 62.58 -77.80
N SER A 11 38.89 62.45 -78.55
CA SER A 11 39.74 61.25 -78.53
C SER A 11 40.39 61.02 -77.16
N ALA A 12 40.91 62.07 -76.52
CA ALA A 12 41.45 62.01 -75.17
C ALA A 12 40.38 61.61 -74.13
N ALA A 13 39.19 62.23 -74.19
CA ALA A 13 38.08 61.88 -73.31
C ALA A 13 37.63 60.43 -73.48
N VAL A 14 37.55 59.92 -74.71
CA VAL A 14 37.20 58.51 -74.99
C VAL A 14 38.25 57.55 -74.43
N LYS A 15 39.55 57.86 -74.56
CA LYS A 15 40.63 57.04 -73.99
C LYS A 15 40.57 57.00 -72.46
N ILE A 16 40.34 58.14 -71.81
CA ILE A 16 40.19 58.22 -70.35
C ILE A 16 38.96 57.44 -69.89
N GLN A 17 37.82 57.62 -70.57
CA GLN A 17 36.59 56.88 -70.27
C GLN A 17 36.77 55.36 -70.46
N LEU A 18 37.48 54.93 -71.50
CA LEU A 18 37.79 53.52 -71.75
C LEU A 18 38.69 52.95 -70.64
N ALA A 19 39.77 53.65 -70.29
CA ALA A 19 40.68 53.25 -69.22
C ALA A 19 39.95 53.14 -67.86
N TYR A 20 39.10 54.12 -67.55
CA TYR A 20 38.29 54.10 -66.33
C TYR A 20 37.26 52.96 -66.34
N ARG A 21 36.56 52.72 -67.45
CA ARG A 21 35.62 51.58 -67.58
C ARG A 21 36.33 50.24 -67.42
N GLN A 22 37.52 50.08 -68.00
CA GLN A 22 38.33 48.87 -67.83
C GLN A 22 38.82 48.68 -66.39
N TYR A 23 39.31 49.74 -65.74
CA TYR A 23 39.69 49.71 -64.33
C TYR A 23 38.50 49.32 -63.44
N ARG A 24 37.34 49.97 -63.66
CA ARG A 24 36.10 49.70 -62.93
C ARG A 24 35.63 48.25 -63.13
N ALA A 25 35.68 47.73 -64.36
CA ALA A 25 35.35 46.33 -64.65
C ALA A 25 36.29 45.35 -63.93
N ARG A 26 37.61 45.58 -63.96
CA ARG A 26 38.59 44.75 -63.24
C ARG A 26 38.43 44.83 -61.72
N ARG A 27 38.06 45.98 -61.19
CA ARG A 27 37.76 46.16 -59.76
C ARG A 27 36.50 45.40 -59.36
N LEU A 28 35.42 45.53 -60.13
CA LEU A 28 34.18 44.79 -59.91
C LEU A 28 34.40 43.28 -59.95
N LEU A 29 35.18 42.78 -60.92
CA LEU A 29 35.51 41.36 -61.02
C LEU A 29 36.30 40.84 -59.81
N ARG A 30 37.23 41.65 -59.28
CA ARG A 30 37.96 41.34 -58.03
C ARG A 30 37.01 41.27 -56.83
N GLU A 31 36.15 42.27 -56.67
CA GLU A 31 35.15 42.31 -55.60
C GLU A 31 34.19 41.09 -55.68
N ILE A 32 33.74 40.70 -56.88
CA ILE A 32 32.92 39.49 -57.08
C ILE A 32 33.70 38.21 -56.73
N SER A 33 34.97 38.11 -57.13
CA SER A 33 35.82 36.95 -56.82
C SER A 33 36.03 36.80 -55.30
N GLU A 34 36.33 37.91 -54.62
CA GLU A 34 36.47 37.96 -53.17
C GLU A 34 35.17 37.58 -52.45
N GLN A 35 34.02 38.10 -52.90
CA GLN A 35 32.72 37.71 -52.36
C GLN A 35 32.44 36.22 -52.55
N LYS A 36 32.74 35.66 -53.73
CA LYS A 36 32.61 34.22 -53.99
C LYS A 36 33.52 33.40 -53.06
N GLN A 37 34.76 33.83 -52.84
CA GLN A 37 35.69 33.16 -51.93
C GLN A 37 35.23 33.22 -50.47
N LYS A 38 34.77 34.39 -50.00
CA LYS A 38 34.17 34.55 -48.67
C LYS A 38 32.96 33.64 -48.48
N LYS A 39 32.07 33.58 -49.47
CA LYS A 39 30.90 32.69 -49.45
C LYS A 39 31.31 31.21 -49.37
N ARG A 40 32.30 30.78 -50.14
CA ARG A 40 32.84 29.40 -50.07
C ARG A 40 33.42 29.08 -48.70
N LEU A 41 34.20 29.99 -48.12
CA LEU A 41 34.79 29.81 -46.80
C LEU A 41 33.71 29.69 -45.70
N LEU A 42 32.64 30.49 -45.78
CA LEU A 42 31.51 30.41 -44.86
C LEU A 42 30.83 29.03 -44.89
N TYR A 43 30.54 28.51 -46.10
CA TYR A 43 29.94 27.17 -46.22
C TYR A 43 30.88 26.07 -45.71
N PHE A 44 32.18 26.17 -46.02
CA PHE A 44 33.16 25.22 -45.50
C PHE A 44 33.22 25.24 -43.98
N LYS A 45 33.25 26.44 -43.36
CA LYS A 45 33.25 26.59 -41.90
C LYS A 45 31.98 26.03 -41.27
N ALA A 46 30.81 26.30 -41.87
CA ALA A 46 29.55 25.75 -41.41
C ALA A 46 29.53 24.22 -41.51
N ALA A 47 29.93 23.65 -42.65
CA ALA A 47 30.03 22.20 -42.83
C ALA A 47 30.99 21.56 -41.82
N ALA A 48 32.18 22.12 -41.65
CA ALA A 48 33.15 21.64 -40.67
C ALA A 48 32.59 21.70 -39.23
N TYR A 49 31.90 22.79 -38.87
CA TYR A 49 31.24 22.91 -37.57
C TYR A 49 30.18 21.82 -37.36
N HIS A 50 29.31 21.58 -38.34
CA HIS A 50 28.29 20.54 -38.26
C HIS A 50 28.90 19.14 -38.18
N HIS A 51 29.94 18.84 -38.96
CA HIS A 51 30.66 17.57 -38.89
C HIS A 51 31.31 17.34 -37.52
N ILE A 52 32.02 18.33 -36.98
CA ILE A 52 32.64 18.23 -35.65
C ILE A 52 31.56 18.03 -34.58
N SER A 53 30.44 18.75 -34.68
CA SER A 53 29.32 18.62 -33.74
C SER A 53 28.68 17.24 -33.83
N ALA A 54 28.48 16.70 -35.04
CA ALA A 54 27.99 15.35 -35.25
C ALA A 54 28.95 14.30 -34.65
N ILE A 55 30.27 14.46 -34.84
CA ILE A 55 31.27 13.58 -34.23
C ILE A 55 31.19 13.60 -32.71
N LYS A 56 31.03 14.80 -32.10
CA LYS A 56 30.86 14.92 -30.64
C LYS A 56 29.63 14.18 -30.14
N ILE A 57 28.48 14.36 -30.82
CA ILE A 57 27.22 13.69 -30.47
C ILE A 57 27.36 12.17 -30.63
N GLN A 58 27.90 11.71 -31.76
CA GLN A 58 28.12 10.29 -32.03
C GLN A 58 29.04 9.65 -31.00
N ARG A 59 30.13 10.33 -30.62
CA ARG A 59 31.06 9.86 -29.58
C ARG A 59 30.38 9.77 -28.23
N ALA A 60 29.64 10.79 -27.82
CA ALA A 60 28.90 10.79 -26.56
C ALA A 60 27.86 9.66 -26.53
N TYR A 61 27.13 9.46 -27.63
CA TYR A 61 26.16 8.38 -27.76
C TYR A 61 26.82 6.99 -27.68
N ARG A 62 27.93 6.77 -28.39
CA ARG A 62 28.68 5.51 -28.33
C ARG A 62 29.17 5.23 -26.91
N ASN A 63 29.73 6.23 -26.22
CA ASN A 63 30.17 6.09 -24.82
C ASN A 63 29.00 5.74 -23.90
N HIS A 64 27.86 6.43 -24.03
CA HIS A 64 26.65 6.12 -23.27
C HIS A 64 26.19 4.69 -23.52
N LEU A 65 26.17 4.25 -24.79
CA LEU A 65 25.76 2.89 -25.14
C LEU A 65 26.70 1.85 -24.53
N THR A 66 28.02 2.05 -24.61
CA THR A 66 29.01 1.15 -23.98
C THR A 66 28.82 1.07 -22.47
N LEU A 67 28.61 2.20 -21.79
CA LEU A 67 28.35 2.22 -20.34
C LEU A 67 27.05 1.49 -19.99
N LYS A 68 25.98 1.72 -20.76
CA LYS A 68 24.69 1.05 -20.57
C LYS A 68 24.82 -0.47 -20.76
N LEU A 69 25.53 -0.91 -21.79
CA LEU A 69 25.80 -2.33 -22.03
C LEU A 69 26.60 -2.93 -20.87
N ALA A 70 27.67 -2.27 -20.42
CA ALA A 70 28.45 -2.72 -19.26
C ALA A 70 27.60 -2.83 -17.98
N GLN A 71 26.73 -1.84 -17.71
CA GLN A 71 25.79 -1.89 -16.58
C GLN A 71 24.82 -3.07 -16.69
N THR A 72 24.26 -3.34 -17.86
CA THR A 72 23.38 -4.49 -18.07
C THR A 72 24.12 -5.82 -17.89
N GLN A 73 25.37 -5.92 -18.37
CA GLN A 73 26.21 -7.09 -18.16
C GLN A 73 26.50 -7.31 -16.68
N ILE A 74 26.90 -6.26 -15.95
CA ILE A 74 27.12 -6.32 -14.50
C ILE A 74 25.84 -6.77 -13.78
N SER A 75 24.69 -6.17 -14.11
CA SER A 75 23.41 -6.56 -13.52
C SER A 75 23.10 -8.04 -13.78
N SER A 76 23.29 -8.52 -15.00
CA SER A 76 23.10 -9.94 -15.35
C SER A 76 24.06 -10.85 -14.57
N VAL A 77 25.33 -10.48 -14.43
CA VAL A 77 26.31 -11.21 -13.62
C VAL A 77 25.88 -11.24 -12.16
N LEU A 78 25.43 -10.13 -11.59
CA LEU A 78 24.95 -10.07 -10.20
C LEU A 78 23.74 -10.98 -9.98
N ILE A 79 22.80 -11.04 -10.94
CA ILE A 79 21.66 -11.95 -10.89
C ILE A 79 22.15 -13.40 -10.92
N ILE A 80 23.02 -13.77 -11.86
CA ILE A 80 23.56 -15.13 -11.97
C ILE A 80 24.28 -15.52 -10.67
N GLN A 81 25.14 -14.64 -10.14
CA GLN A 81 25.84 -14.90 -8.89
C GLN A 81 24.88 -15.04 -7.70
N ALA A 82 23.84 -14.21 -7.61
CA ALA A 82 22.83 -14.30 -6.56
C ALA A 82 22.03 -15.61 -6.66
N LEU A 83 21.63 -16.00 -7.87
CA LEU A 83 20.94 -17.27 -8.14
C LEU A 83 21.83 -18.47 -7.79
N TRP A 84 23.12 -18.43 -8.18
CA TRP A 84 24.09 -19.48 -7.86
C TRP A 84 24.33 -19.61 -6.37
N ARG A 85 24.58 -18.49 -5.66
CA ARG A 85 24.72 -18.48 -4.19
C ARG A 85 23.49 -19.08 -3.52
N GLY A 86 22.29 -18.69 -3.96
CA GLY A 86 21.03 -19.24 -3.43
C GLY A 86 20.87 -20.73 -3.74
N TYR A 87 21.21 -21.19 -4.94
CA TYR A 87 21.15 -22.59 -5.33
C TYR A 87 22.16 -23.44 -4.56
N SER A 88 23.43 -23.01 -4.53
CA SER A 88 24.52 -23.68 -3.82
C SER A 88 24.17 -23.86 -2.34
N TRP A 89 23.70 -22.79 -1.69
CA TRP A 89 23.21 -22.86 -0.31
C TRP A 89 22.09 -23.89 -0.16
N ARG A 90 21.02 -23.78 -0.96
CA ARG A 90 19.89 -24.73 -0.90
C ARG A 90 20.32 -26.18 -1.12
N LYS A 91 21.30 -26.43 -1.98
CA LYS A 91 21.85 -27.77 -2.25
C LYS A 91 22.68 -28.28 -1.08
N MET A 92 23.54 -27.45 -0.48
CA MET A 92 24.36 -27.82 0.68
C MET A 92 23.51 -28.04 1.93
N THR A 93 22.42 -27.28 2.11
CA THR A 93 21.51 -27.41 3.26
C THR A 93 20.28 -28.28 2.96
N ASP A 94 20.30 -29.10 1.90
CA ASP A 94 19.13 -29.91 1.51
C ASP A 94 18.99 -31.13 2.43
N THR A 95 18.01 -31.06 3.33
CA THR A 95 17.68 -32.14 4.27
C THR A 95 16.53 -33.00 3.75
N ALA A 96 16.36 -34.19 4.32
CA ALA A 96 15.19 -35.03 4.02
C ALA A 96 13.86 -34.30 4.29
N LYS A 97 13.81 -33.46 5.34
CA LYS A 97 12.65 -32.63 5.69
C LYS A 97 12.35 -31.59 4.61
N THR A 98 13.36 -30.86 4.12
CA THR A 98 13.15 -29.85 3.06
C THR A 98 12.74 -30.49 1.73
N ARG A 99 13.28 -31.67 1.40
CA ARG A 99 12.83 -32.44 0.23
C ARG A 99 11.39 -32.90 0.34
N ALA A 100 10.98 -33.42 1.50
CA ALA A 100 9.60 -33.83 1.73
C ALA A 100 8.62 -32.65 1.60
N LEU A 101 8.97 -31.49 2.17
CA LEU A 101 8.17 -30.26 2.03
C LEU A 101 8.04 -29.84 0.56
N ARG A 102 9.13 -29.84 -0.23
CA ARG A 102 9.10 -29.48 -1.65
C ARG A 102 8.17 -30.40 -2.45
N ARG A 103 8.29 -31.72 -2.27
CA ARG A 103 7.41 -32.71 -2.91
C ARG A 103 5.94 -32.52 -2.50
N SER A 104 5.69 -32.16 -1.25
CA SER A 104 4.33 -31.86 -0.77
C SER A 104 3.76 -30.61 -1.44
N LEU A 105 4.58 -29.58 -1.65
CA LEU A 105 4.18 -28.35 -2.34
C LEU A 105 3.92 -28.61 -3.84
N GLU A 106 4.77 -29.40 -4.50
CA GLU A 106 4.57 -29.83 -5.89
C GLU A 106 3.24 -30.58 -6.05
N LYS A 107 2.99 -31.58 -5.21
CA LYS A 107 1.70 -32.32 -5.20
C LYS A 107 0.50 -31.41 -4.90
N ALA A 108 0.65 -30.41 -4.04
CA ALA A 108 -0.40 -29.45 -3.75
C ALA A 108 -0.67 -28.53 -4.95
N ASN A 109 0.38 -28.09 -5.65
CA ASN A 109 0.29 -27.27 -6.85
C ASN A 109 -0.34 -28.04 -8.02
N GLU A 110 0.03 -29.30 -8.25
CA GLU A 110 -0.58 -30.16 -9.27
C GLU A 110 -2.09 -30.34 -9.06
N LYS A 111 -2.53 -30.41 -7.81
CA LYS A 111 -3.95 -30.49 -7.44
C LYS A 111 -4.67 -29.14 -7.44
N SER A 112 -3.95 -28.04 -7.65
CA SER A 112 -4.53 -26.70 -7.62
C SER A 112 -5.32 -26.41 -8.89
N ARG A 113 -6.63 -26.21 -8.76
CA ARG A 113 -7.53 -25.76 -9.83
C ARG A 113 -7.58 -24.23 -9.88
N GLU A 114 -8.07 -23.66 -10.99
CA GLU A 114 -8.31 -22.21 -11.10
C GLU A 114 -9.24 -21.69 -10.00
N GLU A 115 -10.27 -22.46 -9.65
CA GLU A 115 -11.18 -22.14 -8.54
C GLU A 115 -10.49 -22.05 -7.19
N ASN A 116 -9.35 -22.72 -7.01
CA ASN A 116 -8.59 -22.71 -5.75
C ASN A 116 -7.76 -21.43 -5.57
N LYS A 117 -7.63 -20.59 -6.61
CA LYS A 117 -6.96 -19.29 -6.50
C LYS A 117 -7.71 -18.42 -5.50
N LEU A 118 -6.96 -17.72 -4.66
CA LEU A 118 -7.52 -16.92 -3.56
C LEU A 118 -8.61 -15.94 -4.02
N GLY A 119 -8.40 -15.27 -5.15
CA GLY A 119 -9.37 -14.34 -5.73
C GLY A 119 -10.68 -15.05 -6.14
N ASN A 120 -10.60 -16.17 -6.84
CA ASN A 120 -11.76 -16.94 -7.28
C ASN A 120 -12.53 -17.52 -6.07
N ARG A 121 -11.82 -18.05 -5.07
CA ARG A 121 -12.41 -18.50 -3.81
C ARG A 121 -13.12 -17.37 -3.07
N THR A 122 -12.58 -16.16 -3.13
CA THR A 122 -13.21 -14.97 -2.52
C THR A 122 -14.50 -14.61 -3.24
N ALA A 123 -14.51 -14.62 -4.57
CA ALA A 123 -15.71 -14.38 -5.36
C ALA A 123 -16.82 -15.40 -5.05
N ILE A 124 -16.47 -16.69 -4.98
CA ILE A 124 -17.40 -17.76 -4.60
C ILE A 124 -17.91 -17.57 -3.16
N ALA A 125 -17.05 -17.22 -2.21
CA ALA A 125 -17.46 -16.99 -0.84
C ALA A 125 -18.36 -15.74 -0.68
N ILE A 126 -18.13 -14.68 -1.47
CA ILE A 126 -19.03 -13.53 -1.55
C ILE A 126 -20.39 -13.97 -2.11
N ASP A 127 -20.42 -14.70 -3.23
CA ASP A 127 -21.66 -15.22 -3.81
C ASP A 127 -22.45 -16.06 -2.79
N HIS A 128 -21.77 -16.98 -2.11
CA HIS A 128 -22.39 -17.82 -1.09
C HIS A 128 -22.98 -17.02 0.07
N LEU A 129 -22.27 -15.99 0.53
CA LEU A 129 -22.74 -15.10 1.60
C LEU A 129 -23.98 -14.31 1.18
N LEU A 130 -24.08 -13.91 -0.09
CA LEU A 130 -25.20 -13.13 -0.61
C LEU A 130 -26.43 -14.00 -0.96
N LYS A 131 -26.20 -15.24 -1.39
CA LYS A 131 -27.25 -16.12 -1.92
C LYS A 131 -27.89 -17.03 -0.88
N TYR A 132 -27.09 -17.64 0.00
CA TYR A 132 -27.58 -18.68 0.90
C TYR A 132 -28.04 -18.11 2.24
N LYS A 133 -29.12 -18.68 2.79
CA LYS A 133 -29.68 -18.33 4.10
C LYS A 133 -29.30 -19.30 5.23
N HIS A 134 -28.85 -20.51 4.89
CA HIS A 134 -28.48 -21.50 5.90
C HIS A 134 -27.15 -21.13 6.56
N LEU A 135 -27.15 -21.18 7.89
CA LEU A 135 -26.02 -20.75 8.72
C LEU A 135 -24.72 -21.52 8.45
N SER A 136 -24.82 -22.80 8.06
CA SER A 136 -23.66 -23.64 7.73
C SER A 136 -22.90 -23.14 6.51
N TYR A 137 -23.59 -22.81 5.41
CA TYR A 137 -22.98 -22.25 4.20
C TYR A 137 -22.42 -20.86 4.47
N ILE A 138 -23.15 -20.02 5.20
CA ILE A 138 -22.72 -18.69 5.61
C ILE A 138 -21.44 -18.78 6.44
N LEU A 139 -21.39 -19.66 7.43
CA LEU A 139 -20.22 -19.84 8.28
C LEU A 139 -19.00 -20.32 7.48
N ALA A 140 -19.19 -21.24 6.53
CA ALA A 140 -18.13 -21.71 5.65
C ALA A 140 -17.59 -20.58 4.75
N ALA A 141 -18.48 -19.76 4.19
CA ALA A 141 -18.12 -18.59 3.40
C ALA A 141 -17.32 -17.57 4.24
N LEU A 142 -17.81 -17.22 5.44
CA LEU A 142 -17.14 -16.29 6.34
C LEU A 142 -15.75 -16.78 6.77
N LYS A 143 -15.56 -18.09 7.01
CA LYS A 143 -14.23 -18.67 7.29
C LYS A 143 -13.27 -18.46 6.13
N HIS A 144 -13.72 -18.60 4.90
CA HIS A 144 -12.90 -18.33 3.72
C HIS A 144 -12.60 -16.84 3.55
N LEU A 145 -13.61 -15.98 3.73
CA LEU A 145 -13.44 -14.54 3.66
C LEU A 145 -12.49 -14.01 4.73
N GLU A 146 -12.50 -14.57 5.94
CA GLU A 146 -11.57 -14.19 7.01
C GLU A 146 -10.12 -14.36 6.56
N VAL A 147 -9.78 -15.54 6.03
CA VAL A 147 -8.43 -15.83 5.54
C VAL A 147 -8.08 -14.95 4.33
N ALA A 148 -9.00 -14.82 3.37
CA ALA A 148 -8.74 -14.06 2.15
C ALA A 148 -8.51 -12.56 2.42
N THR A 149 -9.36 -11.96 3.24
CA THR A 149 -9.23 -10.54 3.65
C THR A 149 -8.05 -10.30 4.56
N ARG A 150 -7.51 -11.32 5.23
CA ARG A 150 -6.27 -11.20 6.02
C ARG A 150 -5.01 -11.20 5.14
N LEU A 151 -5.03 -11.91 4.01
CA LEU A 151 -3.85 -12.19 3.20
C LEU A 151 -3.74 -11.36 1.92
N SER A 152 -4.81 -10.69 1.47
CA SER A 152 -4.82 -9.99 0.18
C SER A 152 -5.54 -8.64 0.21
N PRO A 153 -4.89 -7.55 -0.23
CA PRO A 153 -5.54 -6.25 -0.37
C PRO A 153 -6.63 -6.27 -1.46
N LEU A 154 -6.40 -7.00 -2.56
CA LEU A 154 -7.40 -7.11 -3.64
C LEU A 154 -8.68 -7.80 -3.17
N CYS A 155 -8.57 -8.79 -2.28
CA CYS A 155 -9.75 -9.43 -1.69
C CYS A 155 -10.54 -8.47 -0.78
N CYS A 156 -9.86 -7.55 -0.10
CA CYS A 156 -10.53 -6.47 0.65
C CYS A 156 -11.24 -5.49 -0.28
N GLU A 157 -10.61 -5.10 -1.40
CA GLU A 157 -11.23 -4.22 -2.40
C GLU A 157 -12.47 -4.86 -3.01
N ASN A 158 -12.41 -6.14 -3.39
CA ASN A 158 -13.56 -6.90 -3.89
C ASN A 158 -14.70 -6.95 -2.86
N MET A 159 -14.38 -7.16 -1.58
CA MET A 159 -15.37 -7.11 -0.50
C MET A 159 -16.06 -5.75 -0.42
N ALA A 160 -15.28 -4.66 -0.48
CA ALA A 160 -15.77 -3.28 -0.39
C ALA A 160 -16.60 -2.83 -1.61
N GLN A 161 -16.28 -3.33 -2.81
CA GLN A 161 -17.01 -3.05 -4.04
C GLN A 161 -18.30 -3.87 -4.18
N SER A 162 -18.41 -4.97 -3.42
CA SER A 162 -19.59 -5.84 -3.41
C SER A 162 -20.60 -5.43 -2.34
N ARG A 163 -21.77 -6.09 -2.32
CA ARG A 163 -22.75 -5.96 -1.22
C ARG A 163 -22.39 -6.77 0.03
N ALA A 164 -21.22 -7.42 0.08
CA ALA A 164 -20.84 -8.32 1.17
C ALA A 164 -20.77 -7.62 2.53
N ILE A 165 -20.20 -6.41 2.61
CA ILE A 165 -20.09 -5.65 3.88
C ILE A 165 -21.48 -5.39 4.46
N PHE A 166 -22.41 -4.91 3.63
CA PHE A 166 -23.80 -4.70 4.03
C PHE A 166 -24.45 -5.99 4.53
N SER A 167 -24.33 -7.08 3.77
CA SER A 167 -24.88 -8.38 4.18
C SER A 167 -24.27 -8.91 5.48
N ILE A 168 -22.99 -8.63 5.76
CA ILE A 168 -22.37 -8.97 7.05
C ILE A 168 -23.04 -8.20 8.19
N PHE A 169 -23.28 -6.89 8.05
CA PHE A 169 -23.97 -6.12 9.10
C PHE A 169 -25.42 -6.58 9.29
N VAL A 170 -26.14 -6.92 8.22
CA VAL A 170 -27.48 -7.54 8.31
C VAL A 170 -27.43 -8.86 9.07
N LEU A 171 -26.46 -9.71 8.75
CA LEU A 171 -26.27 -11.01 9.39
C LEU A 171 -25.91 -10.90 10.87
N ILE A 172 -25.06 -9.94 11.25
CA ILE A 172 -24.73 -9.67 12.65
C ILE A 172 -26.00 -9.30 13.43
N ARG A 173 -26.85 -8.43 12.87
CA ARG A 173 -28.09 -7.97 13.52
C ARG A 173 -29.16 -9.06 13.64
N SER A 174 -29.15 -10.05 12.76
CA SER A 174 -30.09 -11.19 12.82
C SER A 174 -29.61 -12.35 13.69
N CYS A 175 -28.34 -12.36 14.08
CA CYS A 175 -27.76 -13.38 14.94
C CYS A 175 -28.08 -13.13 16.43
N ASN A 176 -28.16 -14.22 17.20
CA ASN A 176 -28.38 -14.19 18.65
C ASN A 176 -27.18 -14.75 19.45
N ARG A 177 -27.34 -15.02 20.74
CA ARG A 177 -26.25 -15.49 21.62
C ARG A 177 -26.03 -17.01 21.60
N SER A 178 -26.70 -17.76 20.73
CA SER A 178 -26.46 -19.20 20.56
C SER A 178 -25.04 -19.48 20.05
N VAL A 179 -24.51 -20.68 20.31
CA VAL A 179 -23.14 -21.05 19.91
C VAL A 179 -22.89 -20.89 18.40
N PRO A 180 -23.76 -21.38 17.51
CA PRO A 180 -23.56 -21.19 16.06
C PRO A 180 -23.62 -19.74 15.61
N CYS A 181 -24.49 -18.92 16.23
CA CYS A 181 -24.55 -17.48 15.95
C CYS A 181 -23.31 -16.75 16.44
N MET A 182 -22.74 -17.13 17.59
CA MET A 182 -21.47 -16.58 18.06
C MET A 182 -20.33 -16.86 17.10
N ASP A 183 -20.28 -18.06 16.50
CA ASP A 183 -19.30 -18.39 15.47
C ASP A 183 -19.40 -17.46 14.27
N VAL A 184 -20.63 -17.27 13.76
CA VAL A 184 -20.90 -16.39 12.63
C VAL A 184 -20.53 -14.94 12.93
N ILE A 185 -20.92 -14.42 14.10
CA ILE A 185 -20.56 -13.05 14.51
C ILE A 185 -19.04 -12.91 14.63
N ARG A 186 -18.34 -13.89 15.19
CA ARG A 186 -16.88 -13.83 15.34
C ARG A 186 -16.18 -13.70 13.99
N TYR A 187 -16.50 -14.57 13.03
CA TYR A 187 -15.89 -14.47 11.70
C TYR A 187 -16.33 -13.21 10.97
N SER A 188 -17.58 -12.78 11.11
CA SER A 188 -18.11 -11.53 10.54
C SER A 188 -17.32 -10.31 11.02
N VAL A 189 -17.15 -10.16 12.34
CA VAL A 189 -16.37 -9.05 12.93
C VAL A 189 -14.92 -9.12 12.50
N GLN A 190 -14.31 -10.31 12.44
CA GLN A 190 -12.93 -10.45 11.98
C GLN A 190 -12.76 -10.06 10.50
N VAL A 191 -13.71 -10.42 9.63
CA VAL A 191 -13.72 -10.00 8.22
C VAL A 191 -13.80 -8.47 8.12
N LEU A 192 -14.75 -7.84 8.83
CA LEU A 192 -14.89 -6.38 8.85
C LEU A 192 -13.63 -5.69 9.39
N LEU A 193 -13.00 -6.27 10.41
CA LEU A 193 -11.75 -5.80 10.97
C LEU A 193 -10.61 -5.88 9.96
N ASN A 194 -10.43 -7.01 9.28
CA ASN A 194 -9.41 -7.18 8.25
C ASN A 194 -9.57 -6.16 7.12
N VAL A 195 -10.80 -5.98 6.61
CA VAL A 195 -11.13 -4.98 5.59
C VAL A 195 -10.87 -3.55 6.11
N SER A 196 -11.12 -3.28 7.38
CA SER A 196 -10.91 -1.95 7.97
C SER A 196 -9.44 -1.61 8.22
N LYS A 197 -8.58 -2.61 8.47
CA LYS A 197 -7.13 -2.40 8.61
C LYS A 197 -6.49 -1.85 7.33
N TYR A 198 -7.09 -2.13 6.16
CA TYR A 198 -6.65 -1.59 4.89
C TYR A 198 -7.34 -0.25 4.60
N GLU A 199 -6.55 0.82 4.60
CA GLU A 199 -7.03 2.21 4.55
C GLU A 199 -7.97 2.52 3.39
N ARG A 200 -7.74 1.90 2.21
CA ARG A 200 -8.61 2.11 1.03
C ARG A 200 -10.03 1.57 1.22
N THR A 201 -10.22 0.58 2.09
CA THR A 201 -11.50 -0.11 2.27
C THR A 201 -12.16 0.18 3.62
N THR A 202 -11.49 0.91 4.52
CA THR A 202 -12.05 1.32 5.81
C THR A 202 -13.34 2.14 5.66
N ARG A 203 -13.40 3.01 4.66
CA ARG A 203 -14.57 3.87 4.40
C ARG A 203 -15.84 3.04 4.12
N ALA A 204 -15.72 1.97 3.35
CA ALA A 204 -16.85 1.10 3.01
C ALA A 204 -17.46 0.40 4.24
N VAL A 205 -16.64 0.12 5.26
CA VAL A 205 -17.13 -0.45 6.53
C VAL A 205 -17.77 0.63 7.40
N TYR A 206 -17.21 1.83 7.42
CA TYR A 206 -17.75 2.97 8.18
C TYR A 206 -19.12 3.42 7.66
N GLU A 207 -19.23 3.61 6.34
CA GLU A 207 -20.45 4.12 5.68
C GLU A 207 -21.56 3.06 5.55
N ALA A 208 -21.32 1.83 5.98
CA ALA A 208 -22.36 0.82 6.02
C ALA A 208 -23.49 1.23 6.99
N GLU A 209 -24.73 0.96 6.59
CA GLU A 209 -25.92 1.36 7.32
C GLU A 209 -25.90 0.83 8.77
N ASN A 210 -26.09 1.72 9.75
CA ASN A 210 -26.09 1.42 11.18
C ASN A 210 -24.82 0.69 11.66
N SER A 211 -23.66 0.93 11.01
CA SER A 211 -22.40 0.26 11.32
C SER A 211 -22.01 0.47 12.79
N ILE A 212 -21.96 1.72 13.25
CA ILE A 212 -21.54 2.10 14.61
C ILE A 212 -22.52 1.55 15.66
N ASP A 213 -23.83 1.75 15.48
CA ASP A 213 -24.85 1.20 16.39
C ASP A 213 -24.74 -0.32 16.53
N THR A 214 -24.56 -1.03 15.41
CA THR A 214 -24.37 -2.48 15.41
C THR A 214 -23.13 -2.90 16.21
N LEU A 215 -22.02 -2.15 16.09
CA LEU A 215 -20.80 -2.41 16.86
C LEU A 215 -21.02 -2.13 18.35
N LEU A 216 -21.71 -1.05 18.72
CA LEU A 216 -22.04 -0.73 20.11
C LEU A 216 -22.93 -1.81 20.73
N ASP A 217 -23.92 -2.30 20.00
CA ASP A 217 -24.80 -3.37 20.46
C ASP A 217 -24.02 -4.68 20.65
N LEU A 218 -23.07 -5.01 19.77
CA LEU A 218 -22.16 -6.15 19.95
C LEU A 218 -21.31 -6.01 21.22
N LEU A 219 -20.75 -4.83 21.49
CA LEU A 219 -19.98 -4.58 22.71
C LEU A 219 -20.83 -4.81 23.96
N GLN A 220 -22.05 -4.27 23.96
CA GLN A 220 -22.97 -4.45 25.08
C GLN A 220 -23.41 -5.91 25.25
N MET A 221 -23.61 -6.63 24.14
CA MET A 221 -24.02 -8.03 24.13
C MET A 221 -22.94 -8.97 24.67
N TYR A 222 -21.67 -8.73 24.28
CA TYR A 222 -20.56 -9.65 24.55
C TYR A 222 -19.63 -9.21 25.70
N ARG A 223 -19.90 -8.10 26.39
CA ARG A 223 -19.12 -7.63 27.55
C ARG A 223 -18.91 -8.70 28.64
N GLY A 224 -19.90 -9.57 28.86
CA GLY A 224 -19.82 -10.63 29.88
C GLY A 224 -18.75 -11.67 29.59
N LYS A 225 -18.55 -11.98 28.31
CA LYS A 225 -17.58 -12.96 27.79
C LYS A 225 -16.25 -12.34 27.37
N ALA A 226 -16.03 -11.06 27.67
CA ALA A 226 -14.88 -10.32 27.16
C ALA A 226 -13.53 -10.98 27.52
N GLY A 227 -13.46 -11.73 28.64
CA GLY A 227 -12.27 -12.47 29.10
C GLY A 227 -12.44 -13.99 29.16
N ASP A 228 -13.47 -14.56 28.52
CA ASP A 228 -13.59 -16.01 28.44
C ASP A 228 -12.41 -16.54 27.61
N LYS A 229 -11.59 -17.43 28.20
CA LYS A 229 -10.40 -18.07 27.58
C LYS A 229 -10.74 -19.01 26.40
N VAL A 230 -11.91 -18.86 25.79
CA VAL A 230 -12.49 -19.78 24.80
C VAL A 230 -11.85 -19.64 23.40
N SER A 231 -10.83 -18.81 23.21
CA SER A 231 -10.07 -18.84 21.96
C SER A 231 -8.58 -18.84 22.19
N GLU A 232 -7.96 -19.98 21.93
CA GLU A 232 -6.51 -20.17 22.00
C GLU A 232 -5.72 -19.29 21.02
N LYS A 233 -6.35 -18.56 20.07
CA LYS A 233 -5.62 -17.89 18.98
C LYS A 233 -6.14 -16.52 18.51
N GLY A 234 -7.13 -15.91 19.15
CA GLY A 234 -7.59 -14.58 18.75
C GLY A 234 -8.60 -14.01 19.73
N GLY A 235 -8.46 -12.72 20.07
CA GLY A 235 -9.31 -12.06 21.08
C GLY A 235 -10.82 -12.25 20.88
N SER A 236 -11.57 -12.06 21.97
CA SER A 236 -13.02 -12.27 22.02
C SER A 236 -13.76 -11.37 21.02
N ILE A 237 -15.00 -11.70 20.67
CA ILE A 237 -15.87 -10.84 19.83
C ILE A 237 -15.82 -9.40 20.35
N PHE A 238 -15.85 -9.22 21.67
CA PHE A 238 -15.73 -7.93 22.33
C PHE A 238 -14.45 -7.17 21.95
N THR A 239 -13.27 -7.76 22.09
CA THR A 239 -12.01 -7.05 21.82
C THR A 239 -11.81 -6.78 20.34
N LYS A 240 -12.26 -7.68 19.47
CA LYS A 240 -12.26 -7.47 18.01
C LYS A 240 -13.17 -6.33 17.60
N THR A 241 -14.36 -6.24 18.20
CA THR A 241 -15.29 -5.12 18.00
C THR A 241 -14.69 -3.81 18.51
N CYS A 242 -14.01 -3.80 19.66
CA CYS A 242 -13.27 -2.62 20.12
C CYS A 242 -12.17 -2.20 19.13
N CYS A 243 -11.36 -3.16 18.64
CA CYS A 243 -10.32 -2.87 17.64
C CYS A 243 -10.92 -2.31 16.35
N LEU A 244 -12.03 -2.87 15.88
CA LEU A 244 -12.75 -2.37 14.71
C LEU A 244 -13.23 -0.94 14.93
N LEU A 245 -13.94 -0.67 16.03
CA LEU A 245 -14.43 0.67 16.35
C LEU A 245 -13.31 1.70 16.47
N ALA A 246 -12.19 1.33 17.10
CA ALA A 246 -11.00 2.20 17.21
C ALA A 246 -10.39 2.52 15.84
N ILE A 247 -10.31 1.53 14.92
CA ILE A 247 -9.82 1.75 13.55
C ILE A 247 -10.76 2.66 12.74
N LEU A 248 -12.08 2.47 12.88
CA LEU A 248 -13.07 3.34 12.24
C LEU A 248 -12.99 4.78 12.79
N SER A 249 -12.63 4.93 14.06
CA SER A 249 -12.47 6.21 14.77
C SER A 249 -11.05 6.79 14.65
N LYS A 250 -10.16 6.21 13.84
CA LYS A 250 -8.77 6.66 13.74
C LYS A 250 -8.63 8.05 13.10
N ASP A 251 -9.54 8.37 12.18
CA ASP A 251 -9.57 9.67 11.50
C ASP A 251 -10.32 10.69 12.37
N SER A 252 -9.79 11.91 12.49
CA SER A 252 -10.33 12.92 13.41
C SER A 252 -11.76 13.32 13.08
N LYS A 253 -12.13 13.39 11.80
CA LYS A 253 -13.49 13.72 11.37
C LYS A 253 -14.45 12.60 11.76
N ARG A 254 -14.12 11.35 11.45
CA ARG A 254 -14.93 10.18 11.85
C ARG A 254 -15.04 10.05 13.37
N ALA A 255 -13.96 10.31 14.11
CA ALA A 255 -13.98 10.28 15.56
C ALA A 255 -14.99 11.29 16.14
N LEU A 256 -15.01 12.51 15.61
CA LEU A 256 -15.97 13.55 16.01
C LEU A 256 -17.42 13.15 15.67
N GLU A 257 -17.65 12.63 14.47
CA GLU A 257 -18.97 12.13 14.05
C GLU A 257 -19.46 11.01 14.97
N ILE A 258 -18.63 9.98 15.20
CA ILE A 258 -18.94 8.84 16.08
C ILE A 258 -19.19 9.30 17.52
N ARG A 259 -18.39 10.23 18.04
CA ARG A 259 -18.57 10.81 19.38
C ARG A 259 -19.90 11.57 19.49
N GLY A 260 -20.30 12.27 18.43
CA GLY A 260 -21.56 13.02 18.35
C GLY A 260 -22.81 12.14 18.23
N MET A 261 -22.66 10.85 17.89
CA MET A 261 -23.81 9.94 17.77
C MET A 261 -24.46 9.70 19.15
N PRO A 262 -25.81 9.65 19.20
CA PRO A 262 -26.53 9.28 20.42
C PRO A 262 -26.04 7.93 20.96
N ARG A 263 -26.03 7.76 22.29
CA ARG A 263 -25.59 6.55 23.01
C ARG A 263 -24.09 6.24 22.98
N THR A 264 -23.29 6.70 22.02
CA THR A 264 -21.88 6.29 21.89
C THR A 264 -21.08 6.53 23.17
N VAL A 265 -21.04 7.78 23.64
CA VAL A 265 -20.22 8.16 24.80
C VAL A 265 -20.72 7.47 26.06
N SER A 266 -22.03 7.48 26.31
CA SER A 266 -22.62 6.87 27.51
C SER A 266 -22.44 5.35 27.54
N CYS A 267 -22.57 4.68 26.38
CA CYS A 267 -22.33 3.24 26.24
C CYS A 267 -20.87 2.90 26.54
N ILE A 268 -19.91 3.58 25.90
CA ILE A 268 -18.48 3.31 26.08
C ILE A 268 -18.04 3.57 27.51
N GLN A 269 -18.47 4.68 28.13
CA GLN A 269 -18.18 4.97 29.53
C GLN A 269 -18.78 3.92 30.48
N SER A 270 -20.01 3.47 30.23
CA SER A 270 -20.61 2.39 31.02
C SER A 270 -19.84 1.08 30.88
N LEU A 271 -19.41 0.73 29.66
CA LEU A 271 -18.64 -0.48 29.39
C LEU A 271 -17.26 -0.43 30.05
N TYR A 272 -16.60 0.72 30.02
CA TYR A 272 -15.33 0.95 30.69
C TYR A 272 -15.44 0.72 32.20
N LYS A 273 -16.40 1.40 32.87
CA LYS A 273 -16.61 1.26 34.32
C LYS A 273 -16.87 -0.18 34.74
N LEU A 274 -17.67 -0.92 33.96
CA LEU A 274 -17.96 -2.33 34.24
C LEU A 274 -16.72 -3.22 34.02
N THR A 275 -15.95 -2.97 32.98
CA THR A 275 -14.74 -3.74 32.65
C THR A 275 -13.62 -3.51 33.66
N VAL A 276 -13.42 -2.26 34.12
CA VAL A 276 -12.47 -1.92 35.20
C VAL A 276 -12.83 -2.67 36.48
N ARG A 277 -14.11 -2.64 36.88
CA ARG A 277 -14.60 -3.36 38.08
C ARG A 277 -14.35 -4.87 37.96
N LYS A 278 -14.66 -5.47 36.80
CA LYS A 278 -14.41 -6.89 36.55
C LYS A 278 -12.91 -7.22 36.62
N HIS A 279 -12.06 -6.42 35.97
CA HIS A 279 -10.61 -6.61 35.99
C HIS A 279 -10.04 -6.50 37.42
N LYS A 280 -10.53 -5.56 38.24
CA LYS A 280 -10.15 -5.44 39.65
C LYS A 280 -10.54 -6.70 40.44
N MET A 281 -11.77 -7.17 40.29
CA MET A 281 -12.22 -8.40 40.97
C MET A 281 -11.45 -9.64 40.51
N ASP A 282 -11.13 -9.77 39.22
CA ASP A 282 -10.35 -10.90 38.71
C ASP A 282 -8.90 -10.85 39.21
N ALA A 283 -8.30 -9.66 39.34
CA ALA A 283 -6.98 -9.48 39.95
C ALA A 283 -6.96 -9.81 41.45
N GLU A 284 -8.01 -9.46 42.19
CA GLU A 284 -8.16 -9.86 43.59
C GLU A 284 -8.32 -11.38 43.71
N ARG A 285 -9.12 -12.01 42.84
CA ARG A 285 -9.28 -13.47 42.79
C ARG A 285 -7.97 -14.19 42.46
N THR A 286 -7.16 -13.68 41.53
CA THR A 286 -5.86 -14.30 41.20
C THR A 286 -4.87 -14.16 42.35
N LEU A 287 -4.85 -13.01 43.04
CA LEU A 287 -4.01 -12.82 44.23
C LEU A 287 -4.41 -13.78 45.37
N VAL A 288 -5.71 -13.97 45.61
CA VAL A 288 -6.20 -14.95 46.59
C VAL A 288 -5.80 -16.37 46.21
N LYS A 289 -5.96 -16.76 44.93
CA LYS A 289 -5.52 -18.07 44.42
C LYS A 289 -4.00 -18.28 44.54
N GLN A 290 -3.20 -17.24 44.35
CA GLN A 290 -1.75 -17.29 44.50
C GLN A 290 -1.37 -17.46 45.98
N LYS A 291 -2.06 -16.77 46.91
CA LYS A 291 -1.84 -16.94 48.35
C LYS A 291 -2.23 -18.35 48.85
N THR A 292 -3.29 -18.96 48.30
CA THR A 292 -3.66 -20.34 48.63
C THR A 292 -2.73 -21.38 48.02
N ASN A 293 -2.03 -21.05 46.92
CA ASN A 293 -1.13 -21.95 46.20
C ASN A 293 0.36 -21.66 46.51
N THR A 294 0.69 -21.28 47.74
CA THR A 294 2.08 -21.02 48.14
C THR A 294 2.87 -22.33 48.32
N ALA A 295 3.17 -22.98 47.20
CA ALA A 295 4.32 -23.85 46.99
C ALA A 295 4.71 -23.72 45.51
N LEU A 296 5.82 -23.03 45.26
CA LEU A 296 6.54 -22.85 43.99
C LEU A 296 5.92 -21.92 42.93
N GLY A 297 6.58 -20.78 42.72
CA GLY A 297 6.58 -20.08 41.43
C GLY A 297 6.12 -18.63 41.48
N GLY A 298 7.08 -17.71 41.65
CA GLY A 298 6.84 -16.27 41.46
C GLY A 298 6.53 -15.96 40.00
N SER A 299 5.41 -15.27 39.76
CA SER A 299 5.14 -14.61 38.47
C SER A 299 4.88 -13.13 38.73
N SER A 300 5.66 -12.28 38.06
CA SER A 300 5.59 -10.82 38.15
C SER A 300 4.39 -10.33 37.35
N SER A 301 3.48 -9.57 37.98
CA SER A 301 2.48 -8.78 37.30
C SER A 301 3.14 -7.53 36.68
N VAL A 302 3.09 -7.44 35.35
CA VAL A 302 3.57 -6.26 34.62
C VAL A 302 2.54 -5.12 34.79
N PRO A 303 2.93 -3.89 35.16
CA PRO A 303 2.01 -2.76 35.22
C PRO A 303 1.42 -2.44 33.84
N LEU A 304 0.13 -2.14 33.78
CA LEU A 304 -0.56 -1.73 32.55
C LEU A 304 -0.16 -0.30 32.17
N THR A 305 0.67 -0.13 31.14
CA THR A 305 1.03 1.18 30.58
C THR A 305 -0.10 1.72 29.69
N PRO A 306 -0.51 3.00 29.79
CA PRO A 306 -1.57 3.57 28.97
C PRO A 306 -1.22 3.54 27.48
N LEU A 307 -2.04 2.84 26.68
CA LEU A 307 -1.85 2.71 25.23
C LEU A 307 -2.44 3.91 24.48
N ARG A 308 -1.65 4.97 24.31
CA ARG A 308 -2.02 6.16 23.53
C ARG A 308 -2.42 5.80 22.08
N ILE A 309 -3.14 6.71 21.42
CA ILE A 309 -3.57 6.76 20.00
C ILE A 309 -2.55 6.19 18.98
N LYS A 310 -1.24 6.30 19.27
CA LYS A 310 -0.16 5.67 18.49
C LYS A 310 -0.37 4.16 18.26
N THR A 311 -1.05 3.47 19.17
CA THR A 311 -1.35 2.03 19.13
C THR A 311 -2.19 1.63 17.93
N VAL A 312 -3.29 2.35 17.65
CA VAL A 312 -4.22 2.00 16.56
C VAL A 312 -3.57 2.19 15.19
N SER A 313 -2.71 3.20 15.06
CA SER A 313 -1.96 3.44 13.82
C SER A 313 -1.04 2.27 13.41
N ARG A 314 -0.67 1.43 14.39
CA ARG A 314 0.23 0.27 14.22
C ARG A 314 -0.51 -1.04 13.96
N ILE A 315 -1.84 -1.08 14.11
CA ILE A 315 -2.64 -2.24 13.71
C ILE A 315 -2.77 -2.19 12.18
N LYS A 316 -1.89 -2.93 11.49
CA LYS A 316 -1.84 -2.99 10.02
C LYS A 316 -2.28 -4.36 9.52
N PRO A 317 -2.64 -4.47 8.24
CA PRO A 317 -2.92 -5.77 7.63
C PRO A 317 -1.71 -6.70 7.70
N ASP A 318 -1.96 -8.00 7.74
CA ASP A 318 -0.92 -9.02 7.97
C ASP A 318 0.08 -9.13 6.81
N TRP A 319 -0.29 -8.69 5.59
CA TRP A 319 0.65 -8.59 4.46
C TRP A 319 1.70 -7.48 4.64
N VAL A 320 1.55 -6.60 5.64
CA VAL A 320 2.55 -5.59 5.99
C VAL A 320 3.56 -6.20 6.96
N LEU A 321 4.67 -6.68 6.43
CA LEU A 321 5.74 -7.38 7.16
C LEU A 321 6.71 -6.45 7.92
N ARG A 322 6.23 -5.31 8.43
CA ARG A 322 7.08 -4.37 9.17
C ARG A 322 7.15 -4.74 10.66
N LYS A 323 8.30 -4.49 11.28
CA LYS A 323 8.55 -4.79 12.71
C LYS A 323 7.70 -3.96 13.68
N ASP A 324 7.19 -2.81 13.23
CA ASP A 324 6.32 -1.94 14.02
C ASP A 324 4.84 -2.35 14.00
N ASN A 325 4.46 -3.30 13.13
CA ASN A 325 3.10 -3.83 13.05
C ASN A 325 2.74 -4.56 14.35
N MET A 326 1.67 -4.12 15.01
CA MET A 326 1.21 -4.71 16.26
C MET A 326 0.04 -5.65 16.01
N GLN A 327 0.04 -6.76 16.75
CA GLN A 327 -1.12 -7.62 16.84
C GLN A 327 -2.28 -6.90 17.52
N GLU A 328 -3.48 -7.37 17.24
CA GLU A 328 -4.71 -6.83 17.81
C GLU A 328 -4.73 -7.00 19.33
N VAL A 329 -5.36 -6.05 20.03
CA VAL A 329 -5.44 -6.07 21.49
C VAL A 329 -6.37 -7.20 21.94
N VAL A 330 -5.86 -8.06 22.82
CA VAL A 330 -6.59 -9.23 23.36
C VAL A 330 -7.12 -8.96 24.77
N ASP A 331 -6.56 -7.99 25.50
CA ASP A 331 -7.08 -7.60 26.81
C ASP A 331 -8.31 -6.68 26.67
N PRO A 332 -9.46 -7.00 27.28
CA PRO A 332 -10.68 -6.21 27.19
C PRO A 332 -10.58 -4.78 27.68
N LEU A 333 -9.87 -4.57 28.79
CA LEU A 333 -9.73 -3.25 29.38
C LEU A 333 -8.87 -2.36 28.47
N GLN A 334 -7.73 -2.90 28.03
CA GLN A 334 -6.83 -2.25 27.09
C GLN A 334 -7.51 -1.95 25.74
N ALA A 335 -8.36 -2.85 25.24
CA ALA A 335 -9.11 -2.65 24.00
C ALA A 335 -10.15 -1.51 24.14
N LEU A 336 -10.81 -1.40 25.29
CA LEU A 336 -11.72 -0.28 25.58
C LEU A 336 -10.99 1.05 25.76
N VAL A 337 -9.87 1.06 26.49
CA VAL A 337 -9.04 2.27 26.65
C VAL A 337 -8.60 2.77 25.28
N MET A 338 -8.18 1.86 24.39
CA MET A 338 -7.83 2.21 23.02
C MET A 338 -8.98 2.89 22.26
N VAL A 339 -10.22 2.42 22.43
CA VAL A 339 -11.41 3.06 21.83
C VAL A 339 -11.64 4.45 22.43
N MET A 340 -11.59 4.58 23.77
CA MET A 340 -11.77 5.85 24.46
C MET A 340 -10.73 6.88 24.04
N ASP A 341 -9.46 6.46 23.90
CA ASP A 341 -8.37 7.31 23.43
C ASP A 341 -8.60 7.77 21.98
N THR A 342 -9.03 6.88 21.07
CA THR A 342 -9.33 7.28 19.67
C THR A 342 -10.52 8.22 19.56
N LEU A 343 -11.51 8.04 20.44
CA LEU A 343 -12.68 8.88 20.49
C LEU A 343 -12.49 10.06 21.44
N ASP A 344 -11.30 10.27 22.01
CA ASP A 344 -10.96 11.28 23.02
C ASP A 344 -12.11 11.50 24.05
N ILE A 345 -12.51 10.37 24.66
CA ILE A 345 -13.45 10.28 25.77
C ILE A 345 -12.64 10.16 27.05
N ALA A 346 -12.89 11.03 28.03
CA ALA A 346 -12.19 11.01 29.31
C ALA A 346 -12.45 9.71 30.11
N CYS A 347 -11.38 9.13 30.64
CA CYS A 347 -11.40 8.02 31.60
C CYS A 347 -11.66 8.56 33.01
N TYR A 348 -12.89 8.44 33.51
CA TYR A 348 -13.27 8.75 34.89
C TYR A 348 -13.63 7.49 35.67
#